data_AF-A0A7V9SHS5-F1
#
_entry.id   AF-A0A7V9SHS5-F1
#
_cell.length_a   1.000
_cell.length_b   1.000
_cell.length_c   1.000
_cell.angle_alpha   90.00
_cell.angle_beta   90.00
_cell.angle_gamma   90.00
#
_symmetry.space_group_name_H-M   'P 1'
#
loop_
_entity.id
_entity.type
_entity.pdbx_description
1 polymer ?
#
loop_
_entity_poly.entity_id
_entity_poly.type
_entity_poly.pdbx_seq_one_letter_code
_entity_poly.pdbx_strand_id
1 'polypeptide(L)'
;MPHPRIMWLVTARRHELVRFAGAIALVVLSVFVAGAAERPRLAVLTDIGGDPDDRQSMIRLLVYANEFDLELLVASAAGTPGELKESITRPDLILEIVEAYGQVLPNLRRHATGWPKVESLRARVLPGNPRRGRPFVGADHDTAASRALIERIDAGTPERPLNVTIWGGQTDLAQA
;
A
#
# COMPACT_ATOMS: atom_id res chain seq x y z
N MET A 1 8.51 -87.27 -4.77
CA MET A 1 9.43 -86.39 -4.02
C MET A 1 10.17 -85.50 -5.02
N PRO A 2 10.41 -84.21 -4.71
CA PRO A 2 10.20 -83.10 -5.65
C PRO A 2 11.44 -82.64 -6.41
N HIS A 3 11.21 -81.86 -7.48
CA HIS A 3 12.20 -81.31 -8.41
C HIS A 3 12.32 -79.78 -8.23
N PRO A 4 13.51 -79.15 -8.27
CA PRO A 4 13.69 -77.73 -7.98
C PRO A 4 13.73 -76.92 -9.28
N ARG A 5 12.63 -76.24 -9.59
CA ARG A 5 12.61 -75.08 -10.49
C ARG A 5 11.80 -74.01 -9.77
N ILE A 6 12.18 -72.75 -9.95
CA ILE A 6 11.64 -71.52 -9.33
C ILE A 6 12.51 -71.01 -8.17
N MET A 7 13.66 -70.42 -8.49
CA MET A 7 14.34 -69.47 -7.58
C MET A 7 14.89 -68.22 -8.30
N TRP A 8 14.70 -68.08 -9.62
CA TRP A 8 15.32 -66.98 -10.39
C TRP A 8 14.37 -65.88 -10.88
N LEU A 9 13.14 -65.79 -10.35
CA LEU A 9 12.16 -64.80 -10.85
C LEU A 9 11.74 -63.72 -9.85
N VAL A 10 12.28 -63.71 -8.63
CA VAL A 10 11.84 -62.75 -7.59
C VAL A 10 12.77 -61.52 -7.48
N THR A 11 14.00 -61.56 -7.98
CA THR A 11 14.98 -60.49 -7.79
C THR A 11 14.94 -59.35 -8.81
N ALA A 12 14.23 -59.50 -9.95
CA ALA A 12 14.23 -58.47 -10.99
C ALA A 12 13.13 -57.38 -10.84
N ARG A 13 12.12 -57.58 -9.99
CA ARG A 13 10.95 -56.65 -9.90
C ARG A 13 10.99 -55.64 -8.75
N ARG A 14 12.07 -55.56 -7.97
CA ARG A 14 12.17 -54.59 -6.84
C ARG A 14 12.92 -53.31 -7.15
N HIS A 15 13.66 -53.24 -8.27
CA HIS A 15 14.52 -52.08 -8.57
C HIS A 15 13.85 -51.00 -9.44
N GLU A 16 12.76 -51.30 -10.15
CA GLU A 16 12.08 -50.31 -11.00
C GLU A 16 11.04 -49.48 -10.25
N LEU A 17 10.41 -50.04 -9.21
CA LEU A 17 9.38 -49.35 -8.41
C LEU A 17 9.95 -48.24 -7.51
N VAL A 18 11.23 -48.35 -7.10
CA VAL A 18 11.88 -47.31 -6.28
C VAL A 18 12.31 -46.11 -7.13
N ARG A 19 12.49 -46.28 -8.45
CA ARG A 19 12.87 -45.18 -9.34
C ARG A 19 11.67 -44.30 -9.76
N PHE A 20 10.46 -44.85 -9.80
CA PHE A 20 9.25 -44.08 -10.15
C PHE A 20 8.65 -43.30 -8.97
N ALA A 21 8.78 -43.80 -7.73
CA ALA A 21 8.26 -43.09 -6.55
C ALA A 21 9.09 -41.85 -6.18
N GLY A 22 10.41 -41.86 -6.45
CA GLY A 22 11.29 -40.71 -6.20
C GLY A 22 11.09 -39.54 -7.17
N ALA A 23 10.68 -39.82 -8.41
CA ALA A 23 10.49 -38.78 -9.43
C ALA A 23 9.19 -37.96 -9.21
N ILE A 24 8.15 -38.57 -8.62
CA ILE A 24 6.88 -37.87 -8.36
C ILE A 24 6.95 -37.08 -7.04
N ALA A 25 7.68 -37.57 -6.03
CA ALA A 25 7.85 -36.86 -4.77
C ALA A 25 8.75 -35.61 -4.87
N LEU A 26 9.60 -35.51 -5.91
CA LEU A 26 10.49 -34.35 -6.11
C LEU A 26 9.83 -33.21 -6.91
N VAL A 27 8.71 -33.46 -7.61
CA VAL A 27 8.03 -32.43 -8.43
C VAL A 27 7.01 -31.61 -7.63
N VAL A 28 6.64 -32.04 -6.41
CA VAL A 28 5.64 -31.34 -5.58
C VAL A 28 6.24 -30.18 -4.77
N LEU A 29 7.56 -30.03 -4.71
CA LEU A 29 8.21 -29.09 -3.81
C LEU A 29 8.92 -27.95 -4.54
N SER A 30 8.22 -27.18 -5.38
CA SER A 30 8.62 -25.81 -5.82
C SER A 30 7.55 -25.16 -6.69
N VAL A 31 6.27 -25.25 -6.32
CA VAL A 31 5.35 -24.20 -6.76
C VAL A 31 5.63 -23.03 -5.83
N PHE A 32 6.69 -22.26 -6.14
CA PHE A 32 6.69 -20.86 -5.76
C PHE A 32 5.49 -20.28 -6.49
N VAL A 33 4.35 -20.24 -5.80
CA VAL A 33 3.35 -19.24 -6.11
C VAL A 33 4.12 -17.94 -5.93
N ALA A 34 4.57 -17.36 -7.04
CA ALA A 34 4.91 -15.96 -7.08
C ALA A 34 3.61 -15.25 -6.69
N GLY A 35 3.39 -15.09 -5.38
CA GLY A 35 2.33 -14.23 -4.89
C GLY A 35 2.59 -12.90 -5.57
N ALA A 36 1.59 -12.38 -6.29
CA ALA A 36 1.66 -11.02 -6.77
C ALA A 36 2.11 -10.17 -5.58
N ALA A 37 3.25 -9.48 -5.72
CA ALA A 37 3.81 -8.71 -4.62
C ALA A 37 2.70 -7.80 -4.09
N GLU A 38 2.39 -7.90 -2.79
CA GLU A 38 1.32 -7.10 -2.21
C GLU A 38 1.61 -5.63 -2.45
N ARG A 39 0.58 -4.86 -2.81
CA ARG A 39 0.74 -3.44 -3.07
C ARG A 39 1.25 -2.74 -1.82
N PRO A 40 2.25 -1.85 -1.92
CA PRO A 40 2.72 -1.09 -0.78
C PRO A 40 1.59 -0.24 -0.20
N ARG A 41 1.43 -0.32 1.13
CA ARG A 41 0.54 0.55 1.91
C ARG A 41 1.15 1.94 1.94
N LEU A 42 0.39 2.98 1.59
CA LEU A 42 0.90 4.34 1.44
C LEU A 42 0.01 5.37 2.15
N ALA A 43 0.60 6.17 3.02
CA ALA A 43 0.04 7.39 3.56
C ALA A 43 0.83 8.60 3.04
N VAL A 44 0.12 9.64 2.57
CA VAL A 44 0.72 10.87 2.07
C VAL A 44 0.34 12.03 2.98
N LEU A 45 1.32 12.79 3.45
CA LEU A 45 1.12 14.10 4.08
C LEU A 45 1.61 15.17 3.11
N THR A 46 0.76 16.14 2.80
CA THR A 46 1.04 17.19 1.80
C THR A 46 0.60 18.55 2.33
N ASP A 47 1.35 19.61 2.02
CA ASP A 47 1.03 21.01 2.28
C ASP A 47 0.38 21.69 1.05
N ILE A 48 -0.37 20.89 0.28
CA ILE A 48 -1.12 21.32 -0.90
C ILE A 48 -1.80 22.68 -0.73
N GLY A 49 -1.62 23.53 -1.74
CA GLY A 49 -2.24 24.86 -1.80
C GLY A 49 -1.31 26.03 -1.51
N GLY A 50 -0.04 25.80 -1.17
CA GLY A 50 1.02 26.81 -1.27
C GLY A 50 1.43 27.03 -2.72
N ASP A 51 1.98 25.98 -3.34
CA ASP A 51 2.46 26.00 -4.72
C ASP A 51 1.78 24.90 -5.58
N PRO A 52 2.05 24.82 -6.91
CA PRO A 52 1.38 23.87 -7.79
C PRO A 52 1.88 22.41 -7.72
N ASP A 53 3.01 22.12 -7.09
CA ASP A 53 3.71 20.82 -7.18
C ASP A 53 2.95 19.67 -6.49
N ASP A 54 2.32 19.92 -5.36
CA ASP A 54 1.52 18.94 -4.61
C ASP A 54 0.29 18.52 -5.40
N ARG A 55 -0.34 19.46 -6.11
CA ARG A 55 -1.47 19.16 -7.00
C ARG A 55 -1.00 18.26 -8.15
N GLN A 56 0.13 18.58 -8.76
CA GLN A 56 0.70 17.81 -9.87
C GLN A 56 1.09 16.40 -9.41
N SER A 57 1.73 16.30 -8.25
CA SER A 57 2.14 15.03 -7.63
C SER A 57 0.94 14.18 -7.23
N MET A 58 -0.12 14.79 -6.69
CA MET A 58 -1.36 14.09 -6.36
C MET A 58 -2.07 13.56 -7.61
N ILE A 59 -2.16 14.36 -8.67
CA ILE A 59 -2.71 13.90 -9.96
C ILE A 59 -1.91 12.70 -10.48
N ARG A 60 -0.58 12.78 -10.45
CA ARG A 60 0.29 11.68 -10.87
C ARG A 60 0.09 10.44 -10.00
N LEU A 61 -0.01 10.60 -8.69
CA LEU A 61 -0.26 9.49 -7.77
C LEU A 61 -1.59 8.80 -8.08
N LEU A 62 -2.67 9.55 -8.32
CA LEU A 62 -3.99 8.96 -8.57
C LEU A 62 -4.04 8.16 -9.88
N VAL A 63 -3.30 8.56 -10.91
CA VAL A 63 -3.16 7.76 -12.15
C VAL A 63 -2.16 6.60 -12.03
N TYR A 64 -1.59 6.37 -10.84
CA TYR A 64 -0.85 5.16 -10.46
C TYR A 64 -1.51 4.43 -9.27
N ALA A 65 -2.70 4.85 -8.84
CA ALA A 65 -3.31 4.35 -7.60
C ALA A 65 -3.69 2.86 -7.64
N ASN A 66 -3.67 2.22 -8.82
CA ASN A 66 -3.78 0.78 -8.90
C ASN A 66 -2.57 0.03 -8.35
N GLU A 67 -1.41 0.67 -8.26
CA GLU A 67 -0.14 0.09 -7.77
C GLU A 67 0.04 0.24 -6.25
N PHE A 68 -0.85 0.97 -5.57
CA PHE A 68 -0.74 1.26 -4.14
C PHE A 68 -2.00 0.87 -3.37
N ASP A 69 -1.82 0.47 -2.12
CA ASP A 69 -2.88 0.52 -1.12
C ASP A 69 -2.84 1.90 -0.46
N LEU A 70 -3.47 2.89 -1.09
CA LEU A 70 -3.58 4.23 -0.53
C LEU A 70 -4.40 4.17 0.74
N GLU A 71 -3.82 4.57 1.86
CA GLU A 71 -4.36 4.41 3.19
C GLU A 71 -4.89 5.72 3.77
N LEU A 72 -4.12 6.80 3.58
CA LEU A 72 -4.39 8.15 4.07
C LEU A 72 -3.86 9.19 3.08
N LEU A 73 -4.62 10.26 2.87
CA LEU A 73 -4.22 11.45 2.12
C LEU A 73 -4.45 12.66 3.04
N VAL A 74 -3.43 13.08 3.77
CA VAL A 74 -3.51 14.11 4.80
C VAL A 74 -3.12 15.45 4.21
N ALA A 75 -4.06 16.41 4.24
CA ALA A 75 -3.76 17.80 3.98
C ALA A 75 -3.21 18.45 5.26
N SER A 76 -1.88 18.49 5.37
CA SER A 76 -1.17 19.21 6.43
C SER A 76 -1.31 20.73 6.25
N ALA A 77 -0.71 21.51 7.15
CA ALA A 77 -0.67 22.96 7.03
C ALA A 77 -0.18 23.38 5.63
N ALA A 78 -0.95 24.21 4.92
CA ALA A 78 -0.69 24.53 3.52
C ALA A 78 0.49 25.49 3.32
N GLY A 79 1.27 25.26 2.26
CA GLY A 79 2.46 26.00 1.86
C GLY A 79 3.62 25.95 2.86
N THR A 80 4.59 26.84 2.66
CA THR A 80 5.77 26.99 3.50
C THR A 80 5.58 28.06 4.59
N PRO A 81 6.44 28.11 5.64
CA PRO A 81 6.31 29.12 6.69
C PRO A 81 6.34 30.56 6.14
N GLY A 82 5.26 31.31 6.37
CA GLY A 82 5.14 32.72 5.98
C GLY A 82 4.68 32.96 4.54
N GLU A 83 4.48 31.92 3.75
CA GLU A 83 3.96 32.02 2.37
C GLU A 83 2.49 32.43 2.35
N LEU A 84 1.68 31.77 3.18
CA LEU A 84 0.27 32.09 3.36
C LEU A 84 0.07 33.02 4.56
N LYS A 85 -0.92 33.92 4.43
CA LYS A 85 -1.29 34.87 5.50
C LYS A 85 -2.02 34.21 6.67
N GLU A 86 -2.53 33.00 6.46
CA GLU A 86 -3.38 32.28 7.40
C GLU A 86 -2.87 30.85 7.60
N SER A 87 -2.99 30.33 8.83
CA SER A 87 -2.73 28.92 9.14
C SER A 87 -3.96 28.10 8.75
N ILE A 88 -3.85 27.34 7.66
CA ILE A 88 -4.96 26.60 7.07
C ILE A 88 -4.51 25.23 6.55
N THR A 89 -5.46 24.30 6.45
CA THR A 89 -5.31 23.04 5.68
C THR A 89 -6.21 23.11 4.46
N ARG A 90 -5.84 22.41 3.37
CA ARG A 90 -6.60 22.42 2.10
C ARG A 90 -7.03 21.02 1.61
N PRO A 91 -7.77 20.23 2.41
CA PRO A 91 -8.28 18.93 1.97
C PRO A 91 -9.23 19.05 0.77
N ASP A 92 -9.90 20.20 0.59
CA ASP A 92 -10.74 20.51 -0.57
C ASP A 92 -9.99 20.33 -1.90
N LEU A 93 -8.69 20.63 -1.94
CA LEU A 93 -7.88 20.49 -3.14
C LEU A 93 -7.56 19.03 -3.48
N ILE A 94 -7.38 18.19 -2.46
CA ILE A 94 -7.24 16.74 -2.66
C ILE A 94 -8.57 16.17 -3.16
N LEU A 95 -9.69 16.60 -2.56
CA LEU A 95 -11.03 16.18 -2.96
C LEU A 95 -11.34 16.58 -4.42
N GLU A 96 -11.00 17.80 -4.83
CA GLU A 96 -11.12 18.27 -6.23
C GLU A 96 -10.40 17.31 -7.19
N ILE A 97 -9.17 16.91 -6.87
CA ILE A 97 -8.37 15.99 -7.67
C ILE A 97 -8.97 14.57 -7.68
N VAL A 98 -9.52 14.12 -6.55
CA VAL A 98 -10.23 12.83 -6.44
C VAL A 98 -11.49 12.81 -7.32
N GLU A 99 -12.25 13.90 -7.38
CA GLU A 99 -13.39 14.01 -8.31
C GLU A 99 -12.94 13.96 -9.77
N ALA A 100 -11.87 14.69 -10.12
CA ALA A 100 -11.31 14.67 -11.47
C ALA A 100 -10.80 13.26 -11.86
N TYR A 101 -10.16 12.55 -10.94
CA TYR A 101 -9.80 11.14 -11.10
C TYR A 101 -11.04 10.28 -11.41
N GLY A 102 -12.15 10.51 -10.72
CA GLY A 102 -13.42 9.82 -10.96
C GLY A 102 -13.93 9.94 -12.39
N GLN A 103 -13.73 11.12 -13.01
CA GLN A 103 -14.13 11.37 -14.40
C GLN A 103 -13.32 10.53 -15.40
N VAL A 104 -12.05 10.26 -15.12
CA VAL A 104 -11.16 9.48 -16.01
C VAL A 104 -11.08 8.00 -15.64
N LEU A 105 -11.59 7.59 -14.48
CA LEU A 105 -11.58 6.21 -13.99
C LEU A 105 -12.14 5.17 -14.97
N PRO A 106 -13.23 5.43 -15.74
CA PRO A 106 -13.69 4.48 -16.76
C PRO A 106 -12.62 4.18 -17.82
N ASN A 107 -11.81 5.17 -18.21
CA ASN A 107 -10.72 4.98 -19.16
C ASN A 107 -9.55 4.21 -18.51
N LEU A 108 -9.14 4.59 -17.30
CA LEU A 108 -8.05 3.91 -16.58
C LEU A 108 -8.33 2.39 -16.42
N ARG A 109 -9.58 2.03 -16.12
CA ARG A 109 -10.03 0.63 -16.00
C ARG A 109 -9.90 -0.19 -17.27
N ARG A 110 -9.71 0.44 -18.45
CA ARG A 110 -9.43 -0.26 -19.71
C ARG A 110 -7.97 -0.71 -19.82
N HIS A 111 -7.08 -0.11 -19.03
CA HIS A 111 -5.63 -0.31 -19.13
C HIS A 111 -5.04 -1.18 -18.01
N ALA A 112 -5.69 -1.21 -16.84
CA ALA A 112 -5.27 -2.03 -15.72
C ALA A 112 -6.43 -2.35 -14.77
N THR A 113 -6.22 -3.30 -13.87
CA THR A 113 -7.14 -3.62 -12.76
C THR A 113 -6.63 -2.99 -11.46
N GLY A 114 -7.38 -3.10 -10.36
CA GLY A 114 -6.92 -2.65 -9.03
C GLY A 114 -7.12 -1.17 -8.71
N TRP A 115 -7.69 -0.38 -9.64
CA TRP A 115 -8.00 1.03 -9.42
C TRP A 115 -8.99 1.24 -8.25
N PRO A 116 -8.68 2.10 -7.27
CA PRO A 116 -9.59 2.39 -6.16
C PRO A 116 -10.87 3.10 -6.64
N LYS A 117 -11.95 2.94 -5.88
CA LYS A 117 -13.18 3.71 -6.08
C LYS A 117 -13.00 5.14 -5.58
N VAL A 118 -13.68 6.10 -6.20
CA VAL A 118 -13.66 7.52 -5.80
C VAL A 118 -14.06 7.67 -4.33
N GLU A 119 -15.09 6.97 -3.89
CA GLU A 119 -15.59 7.03 -2.51
C GLU A 119 -14.55 6.49 -1.51
N SER A 120 -13.78 5.47 -1.93
CA SER A 120 -12.70 4.93 -1.12
C SER A 120 -11.56 5.94 -0.97
N LEU A 121 -11.19 6.66 -2.02
CA LEU A 121 -10.20 7.73 -1.95
C LEU A 121 -10.71 8.90 -1.10
N ARG A 122 -11.96 9.33 -1.33
CA ARG A 122 -12.60 10.43 -0.60
C ARG A 122 -12.57 10.21 0.91
N ALA A 123 -12.89 8.99 1.34
CA ALA A 123 -12.89 8.59 2.76
C ALA A 123 -11.50 8.57 3.41
N ARG A 124 -10.42 8.65 2.62
CA ARG A 124 -9.03 8.65 3.10
C ARG A 124 -8.46 10.06 3.21
N VAL A 125 -9.18 11.08 2.74
CA VAL A 125 -8.77 12.47 2.82
C VAL A 125 -9.07 13.00 4.22
N LEU A 126 -8.04 13.49 4.93
CA LEU A 126 -8.19 14.06 6.26
C LEU A 126 -7.48 15.42 6.34
N PRO A 127 -8.08 16.44 6.98
CA PRO A 127 -7.33 17.62 7.39
C PRO A 127 -6.38 17.25 8.55
N GLY A 128 -5.14 17.72 8.45
CA GLY A 128 -4.16 17.69 9.51
C GLY A 128 -4.24 18.92 10.42
N ASN A 129 -3.12 19.24 11.07
CA ASN A 129 -3.00 20.45 11.88
C ASN A 129 -2.74 21.65 10.95
N PRO A 130 -3.55 22.73 11.00
CA PRO A 130 -3.31 23.93 10.19
C PRO A 130 -2.08 24.71 10.65
N ARG A 131 -1.55 24.42 11.84
CA ARG A 131 -0.37 25.05 12.42
C ARG A 131 0.81 24.09 12.37
N ARG A 132 2.01 24.62 12.07
CA ARG A 132 3.20 23.81 11.77
C ARG A 132 4.32 23.96 12.78
N GLY A 133 5.05 22.87 12.99
CA GLY A 133 6.27 22.83 13.79
C GLY A 133 6.06 22.40 15.24
N ARG A 134 7.18 22.24 15.96
CA ARG A 134 7.25 21.67 17.32
C ARG A 134 6.28 22.29 18.34
N PRO A 135 5.96 23.59 18.35
CA PRO A 135 5.00 24.16 19.30
C PRO A 135 3.57 23.63 19.15
N PHE A 136 3.25 22.94 18.05
CA PHE A 136 1.93 22.36 17.80
C PHE A 136 1.98 20.83 17.79
N VAL A 137 2.93 20.27 18.54
CA VAL A 137 3.11 18.84 18.80
C VAL A 137 3.16 18.64 20.31
N GLY A 138 2.43 17.64 20.83
CA GLY A 138 2.33 17.31 22.23
C GLY A 138 0.88 17.31 22.75
N ALA A 139 0.72 17.60 24.04
CA ALA A 139 -0.60 17.66 24.67
C ALA A 139 -1.53 18.65 23.93
N ASP A 140 -2.80 18.27 23.79
CA ASP A 140 -3.85 19.08 23.18
C ASP A 140 -3.68 19.38 21.67
N HIS A 141 -2.80 18.62 20.99
CA HIS A 141 -2.54 18.77 19.55
C HIS A 141 -2.97 17.58 18.68
N ASP A 142 -3.65 16.59 19.25
CA ASP A 142 -4.21 15.47 18.48
C ASP A 142 -5.22 15.95 17.44
N THR A 143 -4.98 15.56 16.19
CA THR A 143 -5.89 15.75 15.06
C THR A 143 -6.54 14.42 14.65
N ALA A 144 -7.59 14.49 13.83
CA ALA A 144 -8.13 13.29 13.19
C ALA A 144 -7.07 12.57 12.34
N ALA A 145 -6.18 13.32 11.67
CA ALA A 145 -5.10 12.76 10.88
C ALA A 145 -4.04 12.05 11.73
N SER A 146 -3.59 12.64 12.85
CA SER A 146 -2.61 11.99 13.75
C SER A 146 -3.15 10.68 14.34
N ARG A 147 -4.41 10.67 14.80
CA ARG A 147 -5.06 9.42 15.28
C ARG A 147 -5.16 8.38 14.19
N ALA A 148 -5.56 8.77 12.99
CA ALA A 148 -5.63 7.85 11.86
C ALA A 148 -4.23 7.32 11.48
N LEU A 149 -3.18 8.14 11.56
CA LEU A 149 -1.80 7.70 11.34
C LEU A 149 -1.40 6.60 12.34
N ILE A 150 -1.65 6.81 13.64
CA ILE A 150 -1.42 5.79 14.68
C ILE A 150 -2.14 4.48 14.32
N GLU A 151 -3.45 4.57 14.06
CA GLU A 151 -4.27 3.39 13.72
C GLU A 151 -3.73 2.62 12.50
N ARG A 152 -3.25 3.34 11.46
CA ARG A 152 -2.72 2.69 10.25
C ARG A 152 -1.30 2.16 10.41
N ILE A 153 -0.49 2.80 11.25
CA ILE A 153 0.85 2.30 11.62
C ILE A 153 0.69 1.01 12.43
N ASP A 154 -0.15 1.02 13.46
CA ASP A 154 -0.40 -0.13 14.34
C ASP A 154 -1.03 -1.32 13.60
N ALA A 155 -1.83 -1.06 12.56
CA ALA A 155 -2.38 -2.10 11.69
C ALA A 155 -1.32 -2.76 10.77
N GLY A 156 -0.10 -2.24 10.70
CA GLY A 156 0.99 -2.79 9.89
C GLY A 156 1.73 -3.95 10.52
N THR A 157 2.50 -4.65 9.69
CA THR A 157 3.46 -5.66 10.13
C THR A 157 4.84 -5.31 9.60
N PRO A 158 5.93 -5.92 10.13
CA PRO A 158 7.27 -5.75 9.58
C PRO A 158 7.36 -6.08 8.07
N GLU A 159 6.58 -7.06 7.60
CA GLU A 159 6.54 -7.50 6.20
C GLU A 159 5.66 -6.61 5.32
N ARG A 160 4.68 -5.90 5.91
CA ARG A 160 3.77 -5.00 5.22
C ARG A 160 3.59 -3.68 5.98
N PRO A 161 4.68 -2.88 6.09
CA PRO A 161 4.65 -1.63 6.82
C PRO A 161 3.77 -0.60 6.10
N LEU A 162 3.35 0.43 6.84
CA LEU A 162 2.84 1.64 6.23
C LEU A 162 4.02 2.48 5.74
N ASN A 163 4.05 2.79 4.44
CA ASN A 163 4.98 3.76 3.90
C ASN A 163 4.37 5.15 4.10
N VAL A 164 5.07 6.03 4.82
CA VAL A 164 4.62 7.41 5.05
C VAL A 164 5.51 8.34 4.22
N THR A 165 4.91 9.06 3.28
CA THR A 165 5.61 10.08 2.48
C THR A 165 5.17 11.47 2.92
N ILE A 166 6.13 12.35 3.14
CA ILE A 166 5.89 13.73 3.54
C ILE A 166 6.35 14.62 2.39
N TRP A 167 5.40 15.29 1.74
CA TRP A 167 5.67 16.22 0.63
C TRP A 167 5.96 17.62 1.15
N GLY A 168 5.43 17.96 2.35
CA GLY A 168 5.88 19.12 3.12
C GLY A 168 5.66 18.99 4.62
N GLY A 169 4.46 19.27 5.12
CA GLY A 169 4.20 19.36 6.57
C GLY A 169 4.26 18.01 7.33
N GLN A 170 5.15 17.90 8.32
CA GLN A 170 5.33 16.70 9.16
C GLN A 170 4.64 16.75 10.54
N THR A 171 3.89 17.81 10.85
CA THR A 171 3.34 18.04 12.21
C THR A 171 2.47 16.87 12.68
N ASP A 172 1.55 16.39 11.83
CA ASP A 172 0.64 15.30 12.21
C ASP A 172 1.36 13.95 12.37
N LEU A 173 2.45 13.70 11.63
CA LEU A 173 3.28 12.51 11.85
C LEU A 173 4.11 12.64 13.13
N ALA A 174 4.61 13.83 13.45
CA ALA A 174 5.33 14.05 14.71
C ALA A 174 4.40 13.99 15.94
N GLN A 175 3.11 14.23 15.75
CA GLN A 175 2.07 14.09 16.78
C GLN A 175 1.66 12.64 17.02
N ALA A 176 1.57 11.86 15.94
CA ALA A 176 1.23 10.44 15.95
C ALA A 176 2.32 9.60 16.65
#